data_AF-A0AA41UKL5-F1
#
_entry.id   AF-A0AA41UKL5-F1
#
_cell.length_a   1.000
_cell.length_b   1.000
_cell.length_c   1.000
_cell.angle_alpha   90.00
_cell.angle_beta   90.00
_cell.angle_gamma   90.00
#
_symmetry.space_group_name_H-M   'P 1'
#
loop_
_entity.id
_entity.type
_entity.pdbx_description
1 polymer ?
#
loop_
_entity_poly.entity_id
_entity_poly.type
_entity_poly.pdbx_seq_one_letter_code
_entity_poly.pdbx_strand_id
1 'polypeptide(L)'
;MAALRVGRVDLSRRRIEVAEAVSEVGGAAVWGTPKGHGRRSVPFPALLATELAQRCQGKRPKDLVFTSAAGAWLRNGNFRQRYFDPALTLIREGRSDSDDPVLNVEADPNFPVVTPHDLRHTAASLAVSAGASVKSVQRMLGHASAAMTLDVYADLFDDDLDAVARALDDQAAASGRGRDA
;
A
#
# COMPACT_ATOMS: atom_id res chain seq x y z
N MET A 1 -7.73 0.86 -5.68
CA MET A 1 -8.56 0.18 -4.67
C MET A 1 -9.94 -0.19 -5.19
N ALA A 2 -10.73 0.76 -5.72
CA ALA A 2 -12.13 0.53 -6.14
C ALA A 2 -12.36 -0.51 -7.26
N ALA A 3 -11.32 -0.87 -8.02
CA ALA A 3 -11.39 -1.89 -9.08
C ALA A 3 -10.85 -3.27 -8.65
N LEU A 4 -10.42 -3.45 -7.39
CA LEU A 4 -9.84 -4.72 -6.95
C LEU A 4 -10.91 -5.81 -6.92
N ARG A 5 -10.68 -6.90 -7.66
CA ARG A 5 -11.54 -8.08 -7.67
C ARG A 5 -11.04 -9.15 -6.71
N VAL A 6 -11.96 -9.96 -6.19
CA VAL A 6 -11.68 -11.04 -5.23
C VAL A 6 -10.68 -12.05 -5.81
N GLY A 7 -10.82 -12.45 -7.07
CA GLY A 7 -9.92 -13.38 -7.74
C GLY A 7 -8.50 -12.83 -7.99
N ARG A 8 -8.22 -11.59 -7.58
CA ARG A 8 -6.90 -10.94 -7.66
C ARG A 8 -6.23 -10.81 -6.28
N VAL A 9 -6.82 -11.40 -5.24
CA VAL A 9 -6.26 -11.46 -3.88
C VAL A 9 -5.76 -12.87 -3.61
N ASP A 10 -4.44 -13.05 -3.56
CA ASP A 10 -3.81 -14.30 -3.15
C ASP A 10 -3.42 -14.19 -1.67
N LEU A 11 -4.29 -14.69 -0.80
CA LEU A 11 -4.08 -14.69 0.65
C LEU A 11 -2.91 -15.59 1.06
N SER A 12 -2.66 -16.68 0.34
CA SER A 12 -1.61 -17.65 0.68
C SER A 12 -0.21 -17.06 0.48
N ARG A 13 -0.01 -16.36 -0.65
CA ARG A 13 1.26 -15.68 -0.97
C ARG A 13 1.32 -14.26 -0.45
N ARG A 14 0.23 -13.76 0.15
CA ARG A 14 0.01 -12.35 0.51
C ARG A 14 0.35 -11.41 -0.65
N ARG A 15 -0.34 -11.61 -1.77
CA ARG A 15 -0.18 -10.80 -3.00
C ARG A 15 -1.52 -10.28 -3.49
N ILE A 16 -1.53 -9.03 -3.91
CA ILE A 16 -2.65 -8.41 -4.62
C ILE A 16 -2.20 -8.14 -6.05
N GLU A 17 -2.95 -8.63 -7.02
CA GLU A 17 -2.74 -8.29 -8.42
C GLU A 17 -3.58 -7.06 -8.81
N VAL A 18 -2.91 -5.95 -9.13
CA VAL A 18 -3.55 -4.76 -9.67
C VAL A 18 -3.52 -4.86 -11.18
N ALA A 19 -4.66 -5.27 -11.76
CA ALA A 19 -4.84 -5.44 -13.20
C ALA A 19 -5.84 -4.47 -13.83
N GLU A 20 -6.71 -3.86 -13.02
CA GLU A 20 -7.80 -2.99 -13.48
C GLU A 20 -7.81 -1.68 -12.67
N ALA A 21 -8.34 -0.64 -13.30
CA ALA A 21 -8.63 0.65 -12.69
C ALA A 21 -10.05 1.09 -13.08
N VAL A 22 -10.66 1.90 -12.22
CA VAL A 22 -11.95 2.54 -12.47
C VAL A 22 -11.81 4.03 -12.15
N SER A 23 -12.32 4.86 -13.06
CA SER A 23 -12.36 6.31 -12.94
C SER A 23 -13.79 6.80 -13.13
N GLU A 24 -14.09 8.00 -12.64
CA GLU A 24 -15.37 8.66 -12.86
C GLU A 24 -15.25 9.70 -13.97
N VAL A 25 -16.09 9.62 -15.00
CA VAL A 25 -16.18 10.63 -16.07
C VAL A 25 -17.65 10.96 -16.27
N GLY A 26 -18.04 12.23 -16.05
CA GLY A 26 -19.44 12.66 -16.17
C GLY A 26 -20.41 11.88 -15.25
N GLY A 27 -19.94 11.43 -14.07
CA GLY A 27 -20.74 10.63 -13.15
C GLY A 27 -20.83 9.14 -13.49
N ALA A 28 -20.26 8.69 -14.60
CA ALA A 28 -20.23 7.30 -15.03
C ALA A 28 -18.88 6.61 -14.72
N ALA A 29 -18.93 5.29 -14.52
CA ALA A 29 -17.73 4.48 -14.30
C ALA A 29 -17.04 4.16 -15.63
N VAL A 30 -15.78 4.55 -15.75
CA VAL A 30 -14.91 4.18 -16.88
C VAL A 30 -13.88 3.18 -16.37
N TRP A 31 -13.98 1.95 -16.88
CA TRP A 31 -13.08 0.85 -16.54
C TRP A 31 -11.94 0.77 -17.55
N GLY A 32 -10.75 0.42 -17.08
CA GLY A 32 -9.60 0.22 -17.95
C GLY A 32 -8.43 -0.41 -17.22
N THR A 33 -7.27 -0.37 -17.84
CA THR A 33 -6.01 -0.78 -17.20
C THR A 33 -5.45 0.36 -16.35
N PRO A 34 -4.62 0.05 -15.33
CA PRO A 34 -3.84 1.08 -14.64
C PRO A 34 -3.03 1.93 -15.64
N LYS A 35 -2.74 3.19 -15.26
CA LYS A 35 -1.85 4.07 -16.05
C LYS A 35 -0.55 3.34 -16.38
N GLY A 36 -0.12 3.42 -17.65
CA GLY A 36 1.04 2.67 -18.16
C GLY A 36 0.74 1.24 -18.62
N HIS A 37 -0.54 0.81 -18.66
CA HIS A 37 -1.01 -0.49 -19.16
C HIS A 37 -0.43 -1.74 -18.45
N GLY A 38 0.28 -1.56 -17.34
CA GLY A 38 0.96 -2.63 -16.62
C GLY A 38 0.12 -3.26 -15.51
N ARG A 39 0.01 -4.60 -15.54
CA ARG A 39 -0.38 -5.39 -14.36
C ARG A 39 0.77 -5.37 -13.37
N ARG A 40 0.46 -5.28 -12.07
CA ARG A 40 1.50 -5.39 -11.02
C ARG A 40 1.03 -6.24 -9.86
N SER A 41 2.00 -6.92 -9.24
CA SER A 41 1.80 -7.67 -8.00
C SER A 41 2.30 -6.84 -6.83
N VAL A 42 1.42 -6.54 -5.88
CA VAL A 42 1.71 -5.77 -4.67
C VAL A 42 1.74 -6.73 -3.47
N PRO A 43 2.85 -6.84 -2.73
CA PRO A 43 2.86 -7.57 -1.48
C PRO A 43 2.02 -6.84 -0.42
N PHE A 44 1.41 -7.58 0.49
CA PHE A 44 0.76 -6.98 1.66
C PHE A 44 1.20 -7.65 2.97
N PRO A 45 1.29 -6.89 4.08
CA PRO A 45 1.69 -7.43 5.39
C PRO A 45 0.63 -8.38 5.96
N ALA A 46 1.07 -9.30 6.83
CA ALA A 46 0.19 -10.30 7.44
C ALA A 46 -0.99 -9.68 8.22
N LEU A 47 -0.81 -8.48 8.77
CA LEU A 47 -1.85 -7.74 9.49
C LEU A 47 -3.10 -7.47 8.63
N LEU A 48 -2.97 -7.39 7.30
CA LEU A 48 -4.11 -7.18 6.40
C LEU A 48 -4.80 -8.49 5.98
N ALA A 49 -4.23 -9.66 6.29
CA ALA A 49 -4.72 -10.93 5.77
C ALA A 49 -6.13 -11.26 6.27
N THR A 50 -6.38 -11.08 7.57
CA THR A 50 -7.69 -11.35 8.18
C THR A 50 -8.77 -10.44 7.60
N GLU A 51 -8.53 -9.13 7.56
CA GLU A 51 -9.49 -8.15 7.03
C GLU A 51 -9.77 -8.41 5.53
N LEU A 52 -8.74 -8.66 4.73
CA LEU A 52 -8.92 -8.98 3.30
C LEU A 52 -9.69 -10.28 3.11
N ALA A 53 -9.44 -11.31 3.92
CA ALA A 53 -10.17 -12.57 3.86
C ALA A 53 -11.66 -12.38 4.16
N GLN A 54 -11.98 -11.65 5.24
CA GLN A 54 -13.36 -11.32 5.61
C GLN A 54 -14.07 -10.56 4.48
N ARG A 55 -13.41 -9.57 3.87
CA ARG A 55 -13.97 -8.79 2.73
C ARG A 55 -14.21 -9.62 1.48
N CYS A 56 -13.51 -10.75 1.32
CA CYS A 56 -13.65 -11.67 0.19
C CYS A 56 -14.67 -12.79 0.46
N GLN A 57 -15.04 -13.03 1.72
CA GLN A 57 -15.92 -14.13 2.11
C GLN A 57 -17.29 -14.03 1.42
N GLY A 58 -17.77 -15.15 0.87
CA GLY A 58 -19.07 -15.23 0.19
C GLY A 58 -19.13 -14.56 -1.19
N LYS A 59 -18.04 -13.97 -1.69
CA LYS A 59 -17.99 -13.29 -2.99
C LYS A 59 -17.39 -14.20 -4.08
N ARG A 60 -17.81 -13.98 -5.32
CA ARG A 60 -17.26 -14.69 -6.48
C ARG A 60 -15.97 -14.02 -6.96
N PRO A 61 -15.08 -14.73 -7.69
CA PRO A 61 -13.81 -14.18 -8.14
C PRO A 61 -13.89 -12.86 -8.94
N LYS A 62 -15.00 -12.63 -9.67
CA LYS A 62 -15.21 -11.41 -10.47
C LYS A 62 -15.79 -10.23 -9.67
N ASP A 63 -16.28 -10.48 -8.47
CA ASP A 63 -16.91 -9.45 -7.64
C ASP A 63 -15.83 -8.55 -7.02
N LEU A 64 -16.21 -7.32 -6.65
CA LEU A 64 -15.30 -6.33 -6.07
C LEU A 64 -15.04 -6.63 -4.59
N VAL A 65 -13.78 -6.48 -4.17
CA VAL A 65 -13.39 -6.59 -2.75
C VAL A 65 -13.99 -5.44 -1.95
N PHE A 66 -13.86 -4.22 -2.47
CA PHE A 66 -14.35 -3.00 -1.83
C PHE A 66 -15.52 -2.43 -2.62
N THR A 67 -16.67 -2.31 -1.95
CA THR A 67 -17.92 -1.84 -2.54
C THR A 67 -18.59 -0.79 -1.66
N SER A 68 -19.48 0.01 -2.24
CA SER A 68 -20.47 0.75 -1.46
C SER A 68 -21.46 -0.20 -0.77
N ALA A 69 -22.31 0.32 0.11
CA ALA A 69 -23.39 -0.44 0.74
C ALA A 69 -24.35 -1.08 -0.28
N ALA A 70 -24.49 -0.47 -1.47
CA ALA A 70 -25.29 -1.00 -2.57
C ALA A 70 -24.55 -2.03 -3.45
N GLY A 71 -23.34 -2.45 -3.08
CA GLY A 71 -22.52 -3.40 -3.85
C GLY A 71 -21.84 -2.81 -5.08
N ALA A 72 -22.00 -1.52 -5.36
CA ALA A 72 -21.35 -0.83 -6.47
C ALA A 72 -19.87 -0.50 -6.15
N TRP A 73 -19.11 -0.10 -7.16
CA TRP A 73 -17.73 0.35 -6.97
C TRP A 73 -17.67 1.59 -6.07
N LEU A 74 -16.57 1.72 -5.32
CA LEU A 74 -16.34 2.87 -4.45
C LEU A 74 -15.98 4.12 -5.26
N ARG A 75 -16.84 5.14 -5.20
CA ARG A 75 -16.52 6.49 -5.69
C ARG A 75 -15.63 7.21 -4.70
N ASN A 76 -14.52 7.78 -5.18
CA ASN A 76 -13.54 8.44 -4.33
C ASN A 76 -14.14 9.62 -3.56
N GLY A 77 -14.94 10.48 -4.21
CA GLY A 77 -15.58 11.62 -3.55
C GLY A 77 -16.47 11.20 -2.37
N ASN A 78 -17.34 10.21 -2.58
CA ASN A 78 -18.21 9.68 -1.52
C ASN A 78 -17.41 9.00 -0.41
N PHE A 79 -16.38 8.22 -0.76
CA PHE A 79 -15.51 7.59 0.23
C PHE A 79 -14.79 8.62 1.09
N ARG A 80 -14.25 9.67 0.46
CA ARG A 80 -13.58 10.76 1.18
C ARG A 80 -14.50 11.45 2.16
N GLN A 81 -15.61 11.97 1.65
CA GLN A 81 -16.54 12.76 2.45
C GLN A 81 -17.16 11.96 3.61
N ARG A 82 -17.48 10.68 3.39
CA ARG A 82 -18.24 9.88 4.36
C ARG A 82 -17.41 9.09 5.34
N TYR A 83 -16.17 8.76 4.99
CA TYR A 83 -15.34 7.87 5.80
C TYR A 83 -13.93 8.45 6.04
N PHE A 84 -13.23 8.85 4.98
CA PHE A 84 -11.83 9.24 5.11
C PHE A 84 -11.64 10.55 5.88
N ASP A 85 -12.31 11.63 5.46
CA ASP A 85 -12.16 12.94 6.08
C ASP A 85 -12.70 12.94 7.52
N PRO A 86 -13.85 12.28 7.84
CA PRO A 86 -14.26 12.08 9.23
C PRO A 86 -13.25 11.31 10.08
N ALA A 87 -12.55 10.30 9.52
CA ALA A 87 -11.52 9.58 10.26
C ALA A 87 -10.34 10.49 10.66
N LEU A 88 -9.97 11.47 9.81
CA LEU A 88 -8.95 12.46 10.17
C LEU A 88 -9.41 13.35 11.33
N THR A 89 -10.69 13.73 11.37
CA THR A 89 -11.26 14.47 12.50
C THR A 89 -11.20 13.66 13.79
N LEU A 90 -11.54 12.37 13.72
CA LEU A 90 -11.47 11.47 14.88
C LEU A 90 -10.04 11.36 15.45
N ILE A 91 -9.03 11.24 14.59
CA ILE A 91 -7.62 11.24 15.00
C ILE A 91 -7.26 12.56 15.72
N ARG A 92 -7.66 13.71 15.16
CA ARG A 92 -7.39 15.03 15.78
C ARG A 92 -8.03 15.19 17.16
N GLU A 93 -9.19 14.57 17.34
CA GLU A 93 -9.94 14.59 18.59
C GLU A 93 -9.48 13.48 19.57
N GLY A 94 -8.60 12.56 19.16
CA GLY A 94 -8.19 11.41 19.96
C GLY A 94 -9.35 10.44 20.23
N ARG A 95 -10.24 10.30 19.26
CA ARG A 95 -11.46 9.50 19.36
C ARG A 95 -11.38 8.30 18.42
N SER A 96 -11.94 7.19 18.85
CA SER A 96 -12.08 5.97 18.05
C SER A 96 -13.42 5.35 18.37
N ASP A 97 -14.14 4.93 17.33
CA ASP A 97 -15.34 4.09 17.46
C ASP A 97 -14.99 2.59 17.44
N SER A 98 -13.69 2.25 17.47
CA SER A 98 -13.17 0.89 17.42
C SER A 98 -12.56 0.47 18.75
N ASP A 99 -12.84 -0.76 19.17
CA ASP A 99 -12.18 -1.42 20.30
C ASP A 99 -10.72 -1.85 19.97
N ASP A 100 -10.25 -1.66 18.73
CA ASP A 100 -8.88 -2.00 18.34
C ASP A 100 -7.88 -1.01 18.97
N PRO A 101 -6.97 -1.48 19.85
CA PRO A 101 -6.00 -0.61 20.51
C PRO A 101 -5.05 0.11 19.53
N VAL A 102 -4.86 -0.40 18.31
CA VAL A 102 -4.04 0.26 17.28
C VAL A 102 -4.75 1.49 16.71
N LEU A 103 -6.09 1.53 16.77
CA LEU A 103 -6.89 2.64 16.26
C LEU A 103 -7.19 3.68 17.35
N ASN A 104 -6.85 3.39 18.60
CA ASN A 104 -6.92 4.33 19.71
C ASN A 104 -5.67 5.22 19.72
N VAL A 105 -5.80 6.39 19.11
CA VAL A 105 -4.75 7.41 19.05
C VAL A 105 -5.01 8.51 20.07
N GLU A 106 -3.95 9.06 20.65
CA GLU A 106 -4.05 10.28 21.45
C GLU A 106 -4.49 11.45 20.56
N ALA A 107 -5.17 12.43 21.16
CA ALA A 107 -5.60 13.61 20.44
C ALA A 107 -4.40 14.38 19.89
N ASP A 108 -4.34 14.55 18.57
CA ASP A 108 -3.37 15.39 17.89
C ASP A 108 -4.07 16.50 17.10
N PRO A 109 -4.35 17.67 17.72
CA PRO A 109 -5.00 18.79 17.04
C PRO A 109 -4.24 19.30 15.81
N ASN A 110 -2.94 19.01 15.72
CA ASN A 110 -2.07 19.45 14.63
C ASN A 110 -1.92 18.39 13.53
N PHE A 111 -2.61 17.24 13.64
CA PHE A 111 -2.52 16.19 12.64
C PHE A 111 -2.87 16.74 11.25
N PRO A 112 -2.03 16.51 10.23
CA PRO A 112 -2.15 17.17 8.94
C PRO A 112 -3.40 16.74 8.18
N VAL A 113 -3.79 17.52 7.17
CA VAL A 113 -4.77 17.07 6.18
C VAL A 113 -4.09 16.06 5.28
N VAL A 114 -4.49 14.80 5.38
CA VAL A 114 -3.97 13.68 4.59
C VAL A 114 -4.95 13.35 3.47
N THR A 115 -4.45 12.83 2.36
CA THR A 115 -5.24 12.27 1.26
C THR A 115 -4.99 10.77 1.11
N PRO A 116 -5.87 10.02 0.41
CA PRO A 116 -5.57 8.63 0.08
C PRO A 116 -4.28 8.44 -0.75
N HIS A 117 -3.81 9.48 -1.43
CA HIS A 117 -2.54 9.42 -2.15
C HIS A 117 -1.35 9.45 -1.19
N ASP A 118 -1.44 10.21 -0.11
CA ASP A 118 -0.38 10.30 0.91
C ASP A 118 -0.19 8.95 1.61
N LEU A 119 -1.26 8.16 1.81
CA LEU A 119 -1.13 6.79 2.32
C LEU A 119 -0.27 5.89 1.41
N ARG A 120 -0.30 6.13 0.09
CA ARG A 120 0.57 5.43 -0.86
C ARG A 120 2.03 5.89 -0.72
N HIS A 121 2.26 7.18 -0.43
CA HIS A 121 3.59 7.68 -0.10
C HIS A 121 4.10 7.04 1.20
N THR A 122 3.29 7.00 2.26
CA THR A 122 3.64 6.31 3.51
C THR A 122 4.00 4.85 3.29
N ALA A 123 3.23 4.12 2.48
CA ALA A 123 3.54 2.72 2.16
C ALA A 123 4.87 2.57 1.40
N ALA A 124 5.23 3.53 0.55
CA ALA A 124 6.54 3.55 -0.11
C ALA A 124 7.66 3.82 0.89
N SER A 125 7.53 4.87 1.71
CA SER A 125 8.53 5.23 2.73
C SER A 125 8.78 4.08 3.70
N LEU A 126 7.73 3.44 4.21
CA LEU A 126 7.86 2.27 5.09
C LEU A 126 8.57 1.10 4.39
N ALA A 127 8.32 0.88 3.10
CA ALA A 127 9.03 -0.16 2.37
C ALA A 127 10.52 0.16 2.21
N VAL A 128 10.86 1.42 1.92
CA VAL A 128 12.26 1.88 1.85
C VAL A 128 12.95 1.73 3.20
N SER A 129 12.33 2.21 4.28
CA SER A 129 12.87 2.07 5.65
C SER A 129 13.00 0.61 6.10
N ALA A 130 12.23 -0.31 5.51
CA ALA A 130 12.38 -1.75 5.73
C ALA A 130 13.45 -2.42 4.84
N GLY A 131 14.26 -1.63 4.12
CA GLY A 131 15.35 -2.10 3.26
C GLY A 131 14.90 -2.57 1.87
N ALA A 132 13.69 -2.23 1.42
CA ALA A 132 13.26 -2.61 0.08
C ALA A 132 14.06 -1.85 -0.99
N SER A 133 14.62 -2.58 -1.94
CA SER A 133 15.33 -1.96 -3.06
C SER A 133 14.43 -1.04 -3.89
N VAL A 134 15.02 -0.01 -4.49
CA VAL A 134 14.35 0.93 -5.42
C VAL A 134 13.50 0.20 -6.46
N LYS A 135 14.02 -0.90 -7.03
CA LYS A 135 13.31 -1.71 -8.03
C LYS A 135 12.09 -2.43 -7.46
N SER A 136 12.14 -2.84 -6.20
CA SER A 136 11.00 -3.46 -5.51
C SER A 136 9.90 -2.43 -5.25
N VAL A 137 10.27 -1.25 -4.76
CA VAL A 137 9.35 -0.12 -4.54
C VAL A 137 8.75 0.35 -5.87
N GLN A 138 9.56 0.51 -6.91
CA GLN A 138 9.11 0.86 -8.27
C GLN A 138 8.04 -0.12 -8.78
N ARG A 139 8.26 -1.43 -8.64
CA ARG A 139 7.29 -2.47 -9.03
C ARG A 139 6.01 -2.45 -8.19
N MET A 140 6.15 -2.30 -6.87
CA MET A 140 5.02 -2.19 -5.93
C MET A 140 4.12 -1.00 -6.28
N LEU A 141 4.74 0.15 -6.53
CA LEU A 141 4.06 1.38 -6.91
C LEU A 141 3.52 1.31 -8.35
N GLY A 142 4.20 0.61 -9.25
CA GLY A 142 3.87 0.60 -10.67
C GLY A 142 4.37 1.86 -11.38
N HIS A 143 5.51 2.40 -10.98
CA HIS A 143 6.17 3.47 -11.71
C HIS A 143 6.80 2.93 -12.99
N ALA A 144 6.76 3.72 -14.06
CA ALA A 144 7.26 3.30 -15.38
C ALA A 144 8.79 3.14 -15.39
N SER A 145 9.50 3.90 -14.55
CA SER A 145 10.95 3.81 -14.39
C SER A 145 11.36 3.88 -12.91
N ALA A 146 12.57 3.40 -12.62
CA ALA A 146 13.20 3.56 -11.31
C ALA A 146 13.51 5.04 -11.01
N ALA A 147 13.84 5.83 -12.04
CA ALA A 147 14.05 7.27 -11.93
C ALA A 147 12.86 7.97 -11.26
N MET A 148 11.62 7.72 -11.73
CA MET A 148 10.41 8.26 -11.10
C MET A 148 10.24 7.90 -9.61
N THR A 149 10.87 6.82 -9.15
CA THR A 149 10.85 6.41 -7.74
C THR A 149 11.93 7.15 -6.96
N LEU A 150 13.14 7.27 -7.53
CA LEU A 150 14.22 8.05 -6.95
C LEU A 150 13.89 9.54 -6.90
N ASP A 151 13.27 10.10 -7.95
CA ASP A 151 12.84 11.50 -7.99
C ASP A 151 11.92 11.89 -6.81
N VAL A 152 11.24 10.91 -6.19
CA VAL A 152 10.28 11.11 -5.11
C VAL A 152 10.82 10.68 -3.75
N TYR A 153 11.74 9.71 -3.70
CA TYR A 153 12.18 9.07 -2.45
C TYR A 153 13.70 8.97 -2.31
N ALA A 154 14.50 9.66 -3.13
CA ALA A 154 15.97 9.59 -3.11
C ALA A 154 16.54 9.80 -1.71
N ASP A 155 16.09 10.84 -1.00
CA ASP A 155 16.56 11.14 0.36
C ASP A 155 16.38 9.96 1.34
N LEU A 156 15.39 9.09 1.12
CA LEU A 156 15.18 7.90 1.96
C LEU A 156 16.13 6.74 1.63
N PHE A 157 16.79 6.78 0.47
CA PHE A 157 17.80 5.83 0.03
C PHE A 157 19.24 6.33 0.21
N ASP A 158 19.43 7.62 0.49
CA ASP A 158 20.75 8.26 0.53
C ASP A 158 21.54 7.95 1.81
N ASP A 159 20.85 7.56 2.88
CA ASP A 159 21.47 7.15 4.15
C ASP A 159 21.94 5.70 4.10
N ASP A 160 22.98 5.34 3.33
CA ASP A 160 23.55 3.99 3.50
C ASP A 160 24.95 3.66 2.99
N LEU A 161 25.82 4.61 2.60
CA LEU A 161 27.18 4.21 2.17
C LEU A 161 27.96 3.47 3.29
N ASP A 162 27.79 3.89 4.54
CA ASP A 162 28.42 3.22 5.69
C ASP A 162 27.80 1.86 6.01
N ALA A 163 26.48 1.66 5.85
CA ALA A 163 25.92 0.34 6.06
C ALA A 163 26.11 -0.58 4.87
N VAL A 164 26.29 -0.06 3.66
CA VAL A 164 26.81 -0.83 2.52
C VAL A 164 28.18 -1.39 2.85
N ALA A 165 29.08 -0.56 3.41
CA ALA A 165 30.40 -1.02 3.85
C ALA A 165 30.28 -2.15 4.92
N ARG A 166 29.46 -1.94 5.96
CA ARG A 166 29.22 -2.95 7.00
C ARG A 166 28.61 -4.25 6.45
N ALA A 167 27.65 -4.16 5.54
CA ALA A 167 27.02 -5.33 4.93
C ALA A 167 28.02 -6.13 4.08
N LEU A 168 28.95 -5.45 3.40
CA LEU A 168 30.04 -6.11 2.68
C LEU A 168 30.99 -6.82 3.63
N ASP A 169 31.35 -6.19 4.76
CA ASP A 169 32.18 -6.81 5.81
C ASP A 169 31.51 -8.07 6.37
N ASP A 170 30.21 -8.01 6.68
CA ASP A 170 29.44 -9.15 7.19
C ASP A 170 29.40 -10.32 6.19
N GLN A 171 29.19 -10.04 4.91
CA GLN A 171 29.18 -11.06 3.86
C GLN A 171 30.57 -11.66 3.62
N ALA A 172 31.62 -10.84 3.64
CA ALA A 172 33.00 -11.32 3.53
C ALA A 172 33.36 -12.22 4.73
N ALA A 173 32.99 -11.83 5.94
CA ALA A 173 33.20 -12.62 7.15
C ALA A 173 32.40 -13.92 7.17
N ALA A 174 31.19 -13.94 6.60
CA ALA A 174 30.39 -15.15 6.44
C ALA A 174 30.98 -16.10 5.37
N SER A 175 31.51 -15.56 4.28
CA SER A 175 32.09 -16.33 3.18
C SER A 175 33.49 -16.88 3.50
N GLY A 176 34.26 -16.19 4.34
CA GLY A 176 35.59 -16.61 4.78
C GLY A 176 35.60 -17.84 5.69
N ARG A 177 34.52 -18.08 6.46
CA ARG A 177 34.40 -19.23 7.38
C ARG A 177 34.20 -20.59 6.68
N GLY A 178 34.10 -20.61 5.35
CA GLY A 178 33.94 -21.84 4.55
C GLY A 178 35.20 -22.35 3.85
N ARG A 179 36.37 -21.73 4.05
CA ARG A 179 37.61 -22.09 3.33
C ARG A 179 38.67 -22.82 4.17
N ASP A 180 38.44 -23.04 5.46
CA ASP A 180 39.38 -23.70 6.37
C ASP A 180 38.89 -25.07 6.90
N ALA A 181 38.16 -25.84 6.09
CA ALA A 181 37.71 -27.20 6.41
C ALA A 181 38.17 -28.22 5.36
#